data_AF-S7MFP7-F1
#
_entry.id   AF-S7MFP7-F1
#
_cell.length_a   1.000
_cell.length_b   1.000
_cell.length_c   1.000
_cell.angle_alpha   90.00
_cell.angle_beta   90.00
_cell.angle_gamma   90.00
#
_symmetry.space_group_name_H-M   'P 1'
#
loop_
_entity.id
_entity.type
_entity.pdbx_description
1 polymer ?
#
loop_
_entity_poly.entity_id
_entity_poly.type
_entity_poly.pdbx_seq_one_letter_code
_entity_poly.pdbx_strand_id
1 'polypeptide(L)'
;MSEDKLNRIHLRSTLSGWGFGDWIDSILAFSRSLHSLVVDVPAFACLSTLVLITDRRGLQEPRRVEELQNCIASCLKEHISAVAGEPQPASCLSRLLGKLPELWTLCTQGLQHIFYLKLEDLVPPPPIVNKIFMETLSF
;
A
#
# COMPACT_ATOMS: atom_id res chain seq x y z
N MET A 1 22.17 -12.49 17.36
CA MET A 1 20.77 -12.00 17.25
C MET A 1 20.87 -10.55 16.80
N SER A 2 20.71 -10.29 15.49
CA SER A 2 21.08 -9.00 14.86
C SER A 2 20.29 -7.81 15.41
N GLU A 3 20.92 -6.63 15.44
CA GLU A 3 20.33 -5.33 15.81
C GLU A 3 18.99 -5.04 15.12
N ASP A 4 18.79 -5.52 13.89
CA ASP A 4 17.51 -5.46 13.17
C ASP A 4 16.34 -6.09 13.94
N LYS A 5 16.57 -7.19 14.65
CA LYS A 5 15.52 -7.84 15.45
C LYS A 5 15.18 -7.01 16.68
N LEU A 6 16.17 -6.38 17.32
CA LEU A 6 15.96 -5.57 18.52
C LEU A 6 15.21 -4.27 18.19
N ASN A 7 15.59 -3.60 17.09
CA ASN A 7 14.94 -2.38 16.64
C ASN A 7 13.47 -2.63 16.21
N ARG A 8 13.20 -3.81 15.63
CA ARG A 8 11.84 -4.26 15.26
C ARG A 8 10.95 -4.57 16.46
N ILE A 9 11.50 -5.20 17.50
CA ILE A 9 10.75 -5.49 18.74
C ILE A 9 10.38 -4.18 19.43
N HIS A 10 11.30 -3.21 19.45
CA HIS A 10 11.06 -1.89 20.03
C HIS A 10 10.02 -1.09 19.23
N LEU A 11 10.09 -1.09 17.90
CA LEU A 11 9.05 -0.48 17.05
C LEU A 11 7.67 -1.10 17.30
N ARG A 12 7.61 -2.44 17.42
CA ARG A 12 6.35 -3.17 17.68
C ARG A 12 5.76 -2.80 19.04
N SER A 13 6.55 -2.79 20.11
CA SER A 13 6.07 -2.44 21.45
C SER A 13 5.62 -0.98 21.53
N THR A 14 6.33 -0.08 20.86
CA THR A 14 6.02 1.35 20.87
C THR A 14 4.75 1.66 20.05
N LEU A 15 4.59 1.07 18.87
CA LEU A 15 3.42 1.32 18.01
C LEU A 15 2.14 0.65 18.53
N SER A 16 2.26 -0.53 19.16
CA SER A 16 1.12 -1.17 19.83
C SER A 16 0.61 -0.32 20.99
N GLY A 17 1.52 0.36 21.71
CA GLY A 17 1.18 1.31 22.77
C GLY A 17 0.60 2.64 22.28
N TRP A 18 0.70 2.95 20.98
CA TRP A 18 0.17 4.18 20.36
C TRP A 18 -1.20 3.97 19.70
N GLY A 19 -1.86 2.85 19.99
CA GLY A 19 -3.20 2.56 19.51
C GLY A 19 -3.24 1.68 18.27
N PHE A 20 -2.17 1.54 17.48
CA PHE A 20 -2.19 0.79 16.21
C PHE A 20 -2.58 -0.70 16.32
N GLY A 21 -2.51 -1.29 17.52
CA GLY A 21 -3.05 -2.64 17.80
C GLY A 21 -2.60 -3.71 16.80
N ASP A 22 -3.51 -4.61 16.41
CA ASP A 22 -3.24 -5.71 15.46
C ASP A 22 -3.07 -5.25 14.00
N TRP A 23 -3.40 -3.99 13.70
CA TRP A 23 -3.25 -3.43 12.35
C TRP A 23 -1.77 -3.32 11.96
N ILE A 24 -0.87 -3.01 12.92
CA ILE A 24 0.57 -3.00 12.65
C ILE A 24 1.10 -4.38 12.26
N ASP A 25 0.55 -5.45 12.83
CA ASP A 25 0.96 -6.82 12.51
C ASP A 25 0.54 -7.21 11.10
N SER A 26 -0.61 -6.71 10.63
CA SER A 26 -1.09 -6.90 9.26
C SER A 26 -0.24 -6.10 8.25
N ILE A 27 0.17 -4.87 8.57
CA ILE A 27 1.13 -4.09 7.76
C ILE A 27 2.48 -4.81 7.66
N LEU A 28 3.00 -5.30 8.79
CA LEU A 28 4.27 -6.03 8.82
C LEU A 28 4.20 -7.37 8.08
N ALA A 29 3.06 -8.07 8.14
CA ALA A 29 2.83 -9.28 7.35
C ALA A 29 2.83 -8.99 5.84
N PHE A 30 2.14 -7.93 5.41
CA PHE A 30 2.15 -7.49 4.02
C PHE A 30 3.53 -7.08 3.54
N SER A 31 4.27 -6.29 4.33
CA SER A 31 5.64 -5.90 4.01
C SER A 31 6.55 -7.12 3.79
N ARG A 32 6.44 -8.15 4.64
CA ARG A 32 7.17 -9.42 4.46
C ARG A 32 6.77 -10.15 3.18
N SER A 33 5.48 -10.19 2.87
CA SER A 33 4.99 -10.82 1.65
C SER A 33 5.48 -10.07 0.40
N LEU A 34 5.50 -8.74 0.43
CA LEU A 34 6.02 -7.91 -0.66
C LEU A 34 7.53 -8.12 -0.85
N HIS A 35 8.30 -8.15 0.24
CA HIS A 35 9.74 -8.39 0.19
C HIS A 35 10.07 -9.78 -0.37
N SER A 36 9.23 -10.79 -0.14
CA SER A 36 9.41 -12.14 -0.68
C SER A 36 9.24 -12.23 -2.21
N LEU A 37 8.66 -11.20 -2.84
CA LEU A 37 8.52 -11.11 -4.29
C LEU A 37 9.80 -10.61 -4.99
N VAL A 38 10.81 -10.16 -4.23
CA VAL A 38 12.10 -9.66 -4.76
C VAL A 38 11.86 -8.58 -5.84
N VAL A 39 10.97 -7.65 -5.52
CA VAL A 39 10.63 -6.54 -6.43
C VAL A 39 11.81 -5.57 -6.46
N ASP A 40 12.31 -5.28 -7.65
CA ASP A 40 13.35 -4.27 -7.81
C ASP A 40 12.80 -2.85 -7.67
N VAL A 41 13.71 -1.89 -7.47
CA VAL A 41 13.34 -0.49 -7.23
C VAL A 41 12.47 0.09 -8.37
N PRO A 42 12.76 -0.14 -9.66
CA PRO A 42 11.90 0.33 -10.75
C PRO A 42 10.50 -0.28 -10.75
N ALA A 43 10.37 -1.60 -10.53
CA ALA A 43 9.04 -2.23 -10.48
C ALA A 43 8.24 -1.76 -9.25
N PHE A 44 8.90 -1.57 -8.11
CA PHE A 44 8.27 -1.03 -6.91
C PHE A 44 7.80 0.43 -7.11
N ALA A 45 8.60 1.25 -7.80
CA ALA A 45 8.21 2.61 -8.15
C ALA A 45 6.97 2.62 -9.05
N CYS A 46 6.95 1.81 -10.11
CA CYS A 46 5.81 1.69 -11.01
C CYS A 46 4.55 1.22 -10.27
N LEU A 47 4.66 0.22 -9.38
CA LEU A 47 3.55 -0.24 -8.56
C LEU A 47 3.02 0.87 -7.65
N SER A 48 3.90 1.61 -7.00
CA SER A 48 3.54 2.73 -6.13
C SER A 48 2.83 3.83 -6.90
N THR A 49 3.28 4.12 -8.13
CA THR A 49 2.62 5.08 -9.01
C THR A 49 1.24 4.58 -9.44
N LEU A 50 1.06 3.30 -9.77
CA LEU A 50 -0.24 2.71 -10.09
C LEU A 50 -1.22 2.77 -8.90
N VAL A 51 -0.74 2.63 -7.67
CA VAL A 51 -1.56 2.78 -6.46
C VAL A 51 -1.98 4.25 -6.25
N LEU A 52 -1.06 5.19 -6.52
CA LEU A 52 -1.31 6.62 -6.31
C LEU A 52 -2.26 7.20 -7.37
N ILE A 53 -2.00 6.82 -8.63
CA ILE A 53 -2.77 7.19 -9.81
C ILE A 53 -3.87 6.16 -9.95
N THR A 54 -4.95 6.35 -9.21
CA THR A 54 -6.18 5.56 -9.28
C THR A 54 -7.31 6.43 -9.78
N ASP A 55 -8.29 5.81 -10.45
CA ASP A 55 -9.49 6.53 -10.88
C ASP A 55 -10.26 6.98 -9.65
N ARG A 56 -10.51 8.29 -9.54
CA ARG A 56 -11.26 8.91 -8.44
C ARG A 56 -12.44 9.66 -9.03
N ARG A 57 -13.60 9.55 -8.37
CA ARG A 57 -14.78 10.34 -8.74
C ARG A 57 -14.44 11.83 -8.62
N GLY A 58 -14.69 12.60 -9.68
CA GLY A 58 -14.40 14.04 -9.73
C GLY A 58 -13.11 14.44 -10.45
N LEU A 59 -12.42 13.51 -11.12
CA LEU A 59 -11.33 13.85 -12.03
C LEU A 59 -11.84 14.69 -13.20
N GLN A 60 -11.15 15.81 -13.47
CA GLN A 60 -11.42 16.68 -14.62
C GLN A 60 -11.08 15.98 -15.94
N GLU A 61 -10.03 15.16 -15.95
CA GLU A 61 -9.51 14.49 -17.14
C GLU A 61 -9.26 12.99 -16.89
N PRO A 62 -10.32 12.18 -16.68
CA PRO A 62 -10.18 10.76 -16.35
C PRO A 62 -9.45 9.98 -17.46
N ARG A 63 -9.64 10.35 -18.73
CA ARG A 63 -8.96 9.72 -19.88
C ARG A 63 -7.43 9.86 -19.81
N ARG A 64 -6.92 11.02 -19.41
CA ARG A 64 -5.46 11.24 -19.28
C ARG A 64 -4.87 10.43 -18.12
N VAL A 65 -5.65 10.24 -17.06
CA VAL A 65 -5.27 9.38 -15.93
C VAL A 65 -5.20 7.92 -16.36
N GLU A 66 -6.19 7.46 -17.14
CA GLU A 66 -6.20 6.10 -17.71
C GLU A 66 -5.03 5.88 -18.69
N GLU A 67 -4.76 6.83 -19.59
CA GLU A 67 -3.60 6.78 -20.50
C GLU A 67 -2.27 6.68 -19.72
N LEU A 68 -2.14 7.44 -18.64
CA LEU A 68 -0.95 7.41 -17.79
C LEU A 68 -0.82 6.08 -17.04
N GLN A 69 -1.91 5.53 -16.50
CA GLN A 69 -1.93 4.20 -15.89
C GLN A 69 -1.50 3.12 -16.90
N ASN A 70 -2.05 3.17 -18.11
CA ASN A 70 -1.71 2.23 -19.18
C ASN A 70 -0.23 2.33 -19.58
N CYS A 71 0.31 3.55 -19.65
CA CYS A 71 1.73 3.78 -19.90
C CYS A 71 2.61 3.14 -18.81
N ILE A 72 2.31 3.39 -17.53
CA ILE A 72 3.08 2.83 -16.41
C ILE A 72 2.96 1.30 -16.36
N ALA A 73 1.76 0.75 -16.59
CA ALA A 73 1.55 -0.69 -16.65
C ALA A 73 2.36 -1.34 -17.79
N SER A 74 2.44 -0.67 -18.94
CA SER A 74 3.28 -1.12 -20.06
C SER A 74 4.77 -1.09 -19.70
N CYS A 75 5.27 0.00 -19.10
CA CYS A 75 6.65 0.10 -18.65
C CYS A 75 7.01 -0.99 -17.63
N LEU A 76 6.13 -1.25 -16.66
CA LEU A 76 6.31 -2.30 -15.67
C LEU A 76 6.39 -3.70 -16.33
N LYS A 77 5.52 -3.96 -17.31
CA LYS A 77 5.51 -5.24 -18.04
C LYS A 77 6.79 -5.43 -18.86
N GLU A 78 7.24 -4.38 -19.55
CA GLU A 78 8.48 -4.41 -20.33
C GLU A 78 9.71 -4.62 -19.44
N HIS A 79 9.77 -3.90 -18.31
CA HIS A 79 10.84 -4.04 -17.32
C HIS A 79 10.89 -5.45 -16.73
N ILE A 80 9.75 -6.01 -16.30
CA ILE A 80 9.68 -7.39 -15.80
C ILE A 80 10.09 -8.39 -16.90
N SER A 81 9.72 -8.16 -18.15
CA SER A 81 10.10 -9.03 -19.27
C SER A 81 11.60 -8.98 -19.56
N ALA A 82 12.23 -7.81 -19.45
CA ALA A 82 13.66 -7.63 -19.63
C ALA A 82 14.49 -8.24 -18.48
N VAL A 83 14.00 -8.14 -17.24
CA VAL A 83 14.68 -8.66 -16.05
C VAL A 83 14.49 -10.18 -15.89
N ALA A 84 13.34 -10.73 -16.29
CA ALA A 84 12.98 -12.12 -16.02
C ALA A 84 13.60 -13.16 -16.97
N GLY A 85 14.24 -12.74 -18.06
CA GLY A 85 14.97 -13.61 -19.00
C GLY A 85 14.37 -15.01 -19.18
N GLU A 86 13.13 -15.11 -19.68
CA GLU A 86 12.33 -16.32 -20.02
C GLU A 86 12.45 -17.56 -19.09
N PRO A 87 11.33 -18.09 -18.51
CA PRO A 87 10.00 -18.15 -19.11
C PRO A 87 8.83 -17.76 -18.17
N GLN A 88 9.04 -16.94 -17.13
CA GLN A 88 8.00 -16.64 -16.12
C GLN A 88 7.61 -15.16 -15.88
N PRO A 89 7.67 -14.22 -16.86
CA PRO A 89 7.28 -12.82 -16.63
C PRO A 89 5.80 -12.63 -16.26
N ALA A 90 4.89 -13.47 -16.77
CA ALA A 90 3.45 -13.38 -16.46
C ALA A 90 3.11 -13.74 -15.00
N SER A 91 3.91 -14.61 -14.35
CA SER A 91 3.67 -15.01 -12.96
C SER A 91 4.14 -13.95 -11.96
N CYS A 92 5.20 -13.21 -12.28
CA CYS A 92 5.69 -12.13 -11.42
C CYS A 92 4.71 -10.95 -11.40
N LEU A 93 4.25 -10.53 -12.59
CA LEU A 93 3.29 -9.44 -12.73
C LEU A 93 1.95 -9.79 -12.06
N SER A 94 1.43 -11.01 -12.24
CA SER A 94 0.18 -11.43 -11.59
C SER A 94 0.31 -11.50 -10.07
N ARG A 95 1.44 -11.98 -9.54
CA ARG A 95 1.73 -11.97 -8.10
C ARG A 95 1.85 -10.56 -7.54
N LEU A 96 2.42 -9.62 -8.31
CA LEU A 96 2.57 -8.23 -7.91
C LEU A 96 1.23 -7.50 -7.90
N LEU A 97 0.42 -7.65 -8.96
CA LEU A 97 -0.94 -7.11 -9.00
C LEU A 97 -1.84 -7.75 -7.94
N GLY A 98 -1.62 -9.02 -7.61
CA GLY A 98 -2.30 -9.71 -6.50
C GLY A 98 -2.04 -9.08 -5.13
N LYS A 99 -1.01 -8.24 -4.97
CA LYS A 99 -0.76 -7.47 -3.74
C LYS A 99 -1.60 -6.19 -3.63
N LEU A 100 -2.18 -5.71 -4.73
CA LEU A 100 -3.04 -4.52 -4.69
C LEU A 100 -4.30 -4.74 -3.82
N PRO A 101 -5.07 -5.84 -3.97
CA PRO A 101 -6.20 -6.12 -3.08
C PRO A 101 -5.80 -6.27 -1.61
N GLU A 102 -4.65 -6.88 -1.33
CA GLU A 102 -4.12 -7.00 0.04
C GLU A 102 -3.82 -5.61 0.63
N LEU A 103 -3.22 -4.71 -0.16
CA LEU A 103 -3.00 -3.33 0.25
C LEU A 103 -4.31 -2.57 0.49
N TRP A 104 -5.31 -2.74 -0.37
CA TRP A 104 -6.63 -2.12 -0.20
C TRP A 104 -7.31 -2.60 1.08
N THR A 105 -7.19 -3.89 1.40
CA THR A 105 -7.69 -4.44 2.66
C THR A 105 -7.03 -3.79 3.87
N LEU A 106 -5.71 -3.59 3.83
CA LEU A 106 -4.98 -2.86 4.87
C LEU A 106 -5.43 -1.41 4.99
N CYS A 107 -5.70 -0.73 3.87
CA CYS A 107 -6.23 0.63 3.88
C CYS A 107 -7.61 0.66 4.56
N THR A 108 -8.51 -0.27 4.23
CA THR A 108 -9.84 -0.38 4.87
C THR A 108 -9.72 -0.63 6.38
N GLN A 109 -8.83 -1.52 6.80
CA GLN A 109 -8.56 -1.77 8.23
C GLN A 109 -8.06 -0.51 8.94
N GLY A 110 -7.17 0.26 8.30
CA GLY A 110 -6.68 1.53 8.83
C GLY A 110 -7.78 2.57 8.99
N LEU A 111 -8.71 2.65 8.03
CA LEU A 111 -9.88 3.53 8.12
C LEU A 111 -10.82 3.09 9.26
N GLN A 112 -11.09 1.80 9.40
CA GLN A 112 -11.88 1.27 10.52
C GLN A 112 -11.23 1.60 11.87
N HIS A 113 -9.90 1.53 11.94
CA HIS A 113 -9.15 1.86 13.13
C HIS A 113 -9.24 3.36 13.47
N ILE A 114 -9.07 4.25 12.48
CA ILE A 114 -9.26 5.70 12.65
C ILE A 114 -10.71 6.02 13.07
N PHE A 115 -11.69 5.33 12.50
CA PHE A 115 -13.09 5.45 12.88
C PHE A 115 -13.33 5.06 14.34
N TYR A 116 -12.74 3.95 14.77
CA TYR A 116 -12.83 3.46 16.15
C TYR A 116 -12.21 4.46 17.15
N LEU A 117 -11.00 4.95 16.87
CA LEU A 117 -10.35 5.98 17.70
C LEU A 117 -11.18 7.27 17.78
N LYS A 118 -11.89 7.62 16.70
CA LYS A 118 -12.81 8.77 16.67
C LYS A 118 -14.09 8.53 17.47
N LEU A 119 -14.57 7.29 17.57
CA LEU A 119 -15.75 6.92 18.35
C LEU A 119 -15.48 6.84 19.86
N GLU A 120 -14.31 6.35 20.27
CA GLU A 120 -13.94 6.26 21.69
C GLU A 120 -13.49 7.61 22.29
N ASP A 121 -13.41 8.67 21.48
CA ASP A 121 -12.97 10.03 21.85
C ASP A 121 -11.60 10.06 22.58
N LEU A 122 -10.77 9.04 22.36
CA LEU A 122 -9.49 8.87 23.07
C LEU A 122 -8.46 9.90 22.64
N VAL A 123 -8.44 10.28 21.36
CA VAL A 123 -7.58 11.32 20.80
C VAL A 123 -8.27 11.95 19.58
N PRO A 124 -8.46 13.28 19.51
CA PRO A 124 -8.98 13.91 18.31
C PRO A 124 -8.00 13.70 17.16
N PRO A 125 -8.43 13.13 16.00
CA PRO A 125 -7.55 12.95 14.86
C PRO A 125 -7.02 14.31 14.42
N PRO A 126 -5.70 14.44 14.12
CA PRO A 126 -5.15 15.68 13.59
C PRO A 126 -5.98 16.19 12.39
N PRO A 127 -6.16 17.50 12.21
CA PRO A 127 -7.08 18.05 11.20
C PRO A 127 -6.85 17.51 9.79
N ILE A 128 -5.59 17.27 9.41
CA ILE A 128 -5.21 16.68 8.12
C ILE A 128 -5.66 15.22 7.99
N VAL A 129 -5.52 14.42 9.04
CA VAL A 129 -5.94 13.01 9.06
C VAL A 129 -7.46 12.93 8.98
N ASN A 130 -8.17 13.79 9.72
CA ASN A 130 -9.63 13.86 9.66
C ASN A 130 -10.12 14.29 8.27
N LYS A 131 -9.45 15.24 7.61
CA LYS A 131 -9.79 15.66 6.25
C LYS A 131 -9.64 14.53 5.23
N ILE A 132 -8.47 13.87 5.22
CA ILE A 132 -8.22 12.72 4.32
C ILE A 132 -9.21 11.60 4.62
N PHE A 133 -9.47 11.30 5.89
CA PHE A 133 -10.41 10.26 6.31
C PHE A 133 -11.84 10.54 5.83
N MET A 134 -12.34 11.77 5.99
CA MET A 134 -13.68 12.15 5.51
C MET A 134 -13.80 12.09 3.99
N GLU A 135 -12.77 12.56 3.26
CA GLU A 135 -12.72 12.43 1.79
C GLU A 135 -12.69 10.96 1.33
N THR A 136 -12.09 10.08 2.16
CA THR A 136 -11.99 8.64 1.89
C THR A 136 -13.28 7.88 2.25
N LEU A 137 -14.18 8.45 3.05
CA LEU A 137 -15.49 7.85 3.36
C LEU A 137 -16.60 8.28 2.38
N SER A 138 -16.41 9.38 1.65
CA SER A 138 -17.36 9.90 0.67
C SER A 138 -17.37 9.16 -0.68
N PHE A 139 -16.94 7.89 -0.72
CA PHE A 139 -16.93 7.05 -1.93
C PHE A 139 -18.22 6.24 -2.10
#